data_AF-A0A5D2H3I3-F1
#
_entry.id   AF-A0A5D2H3I3-F1
#
_cell.length_a   1.000
_cell.length_b   1.000
_cell.length_c   1.000
_cell.angle_alpha   90.00
_cell.angle_beta   90.00
_cell.angle_gamma   90.00
#
_symmetry.space_group_name_H-M   'P 1'
#
loop_
_entity.id
_entity.type
_entity.pdbx_description
1 polymer ?
#
loop_
_entity_poly.entity_id
_entity_poly.type
_entity_poly.pdbx_seq_one_letter_code
_entity_poly.pdbx_strand_id
1 'polypeptide(L)'
;MEDLITEIPPPSRFFQEDLNNFIPPSPSLASPFLVFSIPKPEKPLRPSLLIVALSSPSLYIFHHLSPKTLVGSLILPEVPFSGLSVEPSFKDKTCNIYSLNNGDKSTLLVSVQHGVSAERSHLVARLLIGGDIVPDRLLILDSIQSQNFRGKLSPDETYAFKLETLAERKGLGGSNVASSLLKGLDYFPSGSMIDGLAAALLSRCQLKNIKGTLCVSWPEFSSSVVALIRSLLQRNVLPSLDLSFAREMQDQYARFNLIKHQPYDTEMYT
;
A
#
# COMPACT_ATOMS: atom_id res chain seq x y z
N MET A 1 -57.60 -40.55 29.51
CA MET A 1 -57.58 -39.68 28.31
C MET A 1 -56.76 -38.49 28.74
N GLU A 2 -55.44 -38.58 28.55
CA GLU A 2 -54.46 -37.66 29.12
C GLU A 2 -54.24 -36.47 28.18
N ASP A 3 -54.23 -35.27 28.77
CA ASP A 3 -54.20 -33.98 28.10
C ASP A 3 -52.95 -33.78 27.22
N LEU A 4 -53.20 -33.33 25.99
CA LEU A 4 -52.21 -32.85 25.02
C LEU A 4 -51.77 -31.43 25.38
N ILE A 5 -50.86 -31.27 26.34
CA ILE A 5 -50.06 -30.05 26.47
C ILE A 5 -48.59 -30.47 26.54
N THR A 6 -47.99 -30.67 25.37
CA THR A 6 -46.54 -30.67 25.28
C THR A 6 -46.10 -29.21 25.24
N GLU A 7 -45.43 -28.74 26.30
CA GLU A 7 -44.88 -27.38 26.42
C GLU A 7 -43.77 -27.05 25.40
N ILE A 8 -43.44 -28.00 24.52
CA ILE A 8 -42.36 -27.83 23.56
C ILE A 8 -42.95 -27.12 22.34
N PRO A 9 -42.54 -25.86 22.06
CA PRO A 9 -43.02 -25.17 20.88
C PRO A 9 -42.60 -25.94 19.62
N PRO A 10 -43.44 -25.93 18.56
CA PRO A 10 -43.10 -26.57 17.31
C PRO A 10 -41.78 -25.98 16.75
N PRO A 11 -40.97 -26.77 16.04
CA PRO A 11 -39.71 -26.29 15.48
C PRO A 11 -39.97 -25.07 14.57
N SER A 12 -39.10 -24.06 14.69
CA SER A 12 -39.17 -22.84 13.90
C SER A 12 -39.32 -23.17 12.41
N ARG A 13 -40.27 -22.52 11.74
CA ARG A 13 -40.43 -22.59 10.27
C ARG A 13 -39.36 -21.81 9.51
N PHE A 14 -38.62 -20.95 10.19
CA PHE A 14 -37.55 -20.19 9.58
C PHE A 14 -36.27 -21.01 9.59
N PHE A 15 -35.64 -21.11 8.41
CA PHE A 15 -34.28 -21.58 8.33
C PHE A 15 -33.36 -20.51 8.93
N GLN A 16 -32.17 -20.90 9.39
CA GLN A 16 -31.19 -19.98 9.97
C GLN A 16 -30.86 -18.81 9.01
N GLU A 17 -30.90 -19.08 7.71
CA GLU A 17 -30.72 -18.10 6.63
C GLU A 17 -31.87 -17.08 6.55
N ASP A 18 -33.11 -17.50 6.82
CA ASP A 18 -34.26 -16.59 6.85
C ASP A 18 -34.20 -15.66 8.06
N LEU A 19 -33.69 -16.18 9.19
CA LEU A 19 -33.47 -15.40 10.41
C LEU A 19 -32.43 -14.28 10.20
N ASN A 20 -31.47 -14.47 9.29
CA ASN A 20 -30.46 -13.46 8.97
C ASN A 20 -31.06 -12.19 8.36
N ASN A 21 -32.23 -12.27 7.71
CA ASN A 21 -32.91 -11.10 7.15
C ASN A 21 -33.49 -10.16 8.24
N PHE A 22 -33.68 -10.68 9.45
CA PHE A 22 -34.16 -9.92 10.60
C PHE A 22 -33.02 -9.39 11.48
N ILE A 23 -31.78 -9.77 11.19
CA ILE A 23 -30.60 -9.24 11.88
C ILE A 23 -30.37 -7.82 11.36
N PRO A 24 -30.38 -6.79 12.22
CA PRO A 24 -30.05 -5.44 11.80
C PRO A 24 -28.64 -5.44 11.18
N PRO A 25 -28.39 -4.68 10.11
CA PRO A 25 -27.07 -4.64 9.49
C PRO A 25 -26.04 -4.27 10.55
N SER A 26 -24.90 -4.98 10.53
CA SER A 26 -23.80 -4.69 11.43
C SER A 26 -23.43 -3.20 11.35
N PRO A 27 -23.12 -2.54 12.48
CA PRO A 27 -22.78 -1.13 12.48
C PRO A 27 -21.63 -0.86 11.50
N SER A 28 -21.76 0.20 10.70
CA SER A 28 -20.72 0.56 9.75
C SER A 28 -19.41 0.84 10.47
N LEU A 29 -18.32 0.18 10.04
CA LEU A 29 -16.98 0.45 10.56
C LEU A 29 -16.64 1.94 10.44
N ALA A 30 -16.03 2.49 11.48
CA ALA A 30 -15.58 3.88 11.51
C ALA A 30 -14.70 4.20 10.29
N SER A 31 -14.83 5.43 9.78
CA SER A 31 -14.13 5.85 8.57
C SER A 31 -12.66 6.14 8.86
N PRO A 32 -11.73 5.80 7.94
CA PRO A 32 -10.34 6.19 8.06
C PRO A 32 -10.18 7.72 7.95
N PHE A 33 -9.18 8.28 8.63
CA PHE A 33 -8.95 9.72 8.66
C PHE A 33 -7.45 10.07 8.72
N LEU A 34 -7.12 11.29 8.31
CA LEU A 34 -5.74 11.81 8.33
C LEU A 34 -5.52 12.69 9.56
N VAL A 35 -4.39 12.48 10.21
CA VAL A 35 -3.90 13.32 11.31
C VAL A 35 -2.58 13.94 10.87
N PHE A 36 -2.48 15.26 10.92
CA PHE A 36 -1.25 15.98 10.58
C PHE A 36 -0.52 16.46 11.83
N SER A 37 0.82 16.42 11.78
CA SER A 37 1.72 16.92 12.80
C SER A 37 1.53 18.42 13.03
N ILE A 38 1.96 18.91 14.20
CA ILE A 38 1.94 20.33 14.55
C ILE A 38 3.34 20.92 14.21
N PRO A 39 3.42 22.08 13.54
CA PRO A 39 2.33 22.94 13.09
C PRO A 39 1.53 22.31 11.94
N LYS A 40 0.20 22.49 11.98
CA LYS A 40 -0.69 21.95 10.93
C LYS A 40 -0.29 22.57 9.59
N PRO A 41 0.01 21.76 8.56
CA PRO A 41 0.34 22.30 7.25
C PRO A 41 -0.87 23.02 6.64
N GLU A 42 -0.62 24.02 5.79
CA GLU A 42 -1.66 24.64 4.99
C GLU A 42 -2.27 23.60 4.05
N LYS A 43 -3.60 23.47 4.09
CA LYS A 43 -4.35 22.50 3.30
C LYS A 43 -4.96 23.16 2.06
N PRO A 44 -5.07 22.44 0.93
CA PRO A 44 -4.59 21.08 0.71
C PRO A 44 -3.09 21.03 0.43
N LEU A 45 -2.43 19.95 0.86
CA LEU A 45 -1.05 19.66 0.51
C LEU A 45 -0.95 19.37 -0.99
N ARG A 46 -0.08 20.09 -1.69
CA ARG A 46 0.13 19.95 -3.14
C ARG A 46 1.55 19.54 -3.48
N PRO A 47 1.93 18.27 -3.21
CA PRO A 47 3.25 17.80 -3.58
C PRO A 47 3.37 17.63 -5.10
N SER A 48 4.54 17.97 -5.64
CA SER A 48 4.89 17.65 -7.03
C SER A 48 4.93 16.14 -7.29
N LEU A 49 5.30 15.35 -6.27
CA LEU A 49 5.32 13.90 -6.29
C LEU A 49 4.83 13.33 -4.96
N LEU A 50 3.88 12.41 -5.02
CA LEU A 50 3.48 11.56 -3.90
C LEU A 50 3.97 10.14 -4.16
N ILE A 51 4.78 9.60 -3.25
CA ILE A 51 5.24 8.21 -3.29
C ILE A 51 4.46 7.43 -2.25
N VAL A 52 3.84 6.31 -2.63
CA VAL A 52 3.15 5.40 -1.72
C VAL A 52 3.88 4.07 -1.70
N ALA A 53 4.50 3.75 -0.57
CA ALA A 53 5.20 2.49 -0.34
C ALA A 53 4.26 1.50 0.34
N LEU A 54 3.96 0.39 -0.36
CA LEU A 54 3.10 -0.70 0.10
C LEU A 54 3.90 -1.99 0.28
N SER A 55 4.86 -2.24 -0.60
CA SER A 55 5.66 -3.47 -0.56
C SER A 55 6.71 -3.48 0.54
N SER A 56 7.00 -4.67 1.09
CA SER A 56 8.08 -4.86 2.08
C SER A 56 9.43 -4.25 1.64
N PRO A 57 9.91 -4.46 0.40
CA PRO A 57 11.15 -3.84 -0.08
C PRO A 57 11.11 -2.32 -0.09
N SER A 58 10.00 -1.72 -0.54
CA SER A 58 9.88 -0.26 -0.62
C SER A 58 9.79 0.38 0.76
N LEU A 59 8.98 -0.20 1.66
CA LEU A 59 8.89 0.22 3.05
C LEU A 59 10.26 0.15 3.74
N TYR A 60 11.04 -0.89 3.46
CA TYR A 60 12.36 -1.07 4.03
C TYR A 60 13.34 0.01 3.56
N ILE A 61 13.36 0.31 2.26
CA ILE A 61 14.17 1.39 1.68
C ILE A 61 13.84 2.73 2.33
N PHE A 62 12.55 3.06 2.43
CA PHE A 62 12.12 4.36 2.95
C PHE A 62 12.23 4.48 4.47
N HIS A 63 12.18 3.37 5.20
CA HIS A 63 12.46 3.39 6.63
C HIS A 63 13.90 3.84 6.91
N HIS A 64 14.85 3.40 6.10
CA HIS A 64 16.27 3.75 6.24
C HIS A 64 16.66 5.04 5.49
N LEU A 65 15.74 5.62 4.71
CA LEU A 65 15.96 6.89 4.04
C LEU A 65 16.06 8.05 5.05
N SER A 66 17.11 8.85 4.94
CA SER A 66 17.28 10.10 5.71
C SER A 66 17.85 11.21 4.81
N PRO A 67 17.48 12.49 5.02
CA PRO A 67 16.51 13.02 5.99
C PRO A 67 15.04 12.90 5.53
N LYS A 68 14.14 12.60 6.47
CA LYS A 68 12.68 12.61 6.27
C LYS A 68 11.99 13.21 7.50
N THR A 69 10.97 14.03 7.30
CA THR A 69 10.22 14.69 8.40
C THR A 69 8.79 14.16 8.46
N LEU A 70 8.29 13.80 9.64
CA LEU A 70 6.94 13.27 9.82
C LEU A 70 5.90 14.40 9.71
N VAL A 71 5.08 14.37 8.67
CA VAL A 71 4.04 15.37 8.38
C VAL A 71 2.68 14.94 8.93
N GLY A 72 2.44 13.63 9.03
CA GLY A 72 1.18 13.11 9.55
C GLY A 72 1.10 11.59 9.49
N SER A 73 -0.09 11.07 9.76
CA SER A 73 -0.39 9.64 9.71
C SER A 73 -1.84 9.43 9.27
N LEU A 74 -2.07 8.32 8.55
CA LEU A 74 -3.36 7.78 8.23
C LEU A 74 -3.78 6.83 9.35
N ILE A 75 -4.92 7.12 9.97
CA ILE A 75 -5.48 6.29 11.03
C ILE A 75 -6.58 5.41 10.45
N LEU A 76 -6.40 4.11 10.64
CA LEU A 76 -7.40 3.07 10.38
C LEU A 76 -8.00 2.65 11.73
N PRO A 77 -9.26 2.98 12.03
CA PRO A 77 -9.87 2.70 13.34
C PRO A 77 -9.84 1.23 13.77
N GLU A 78 -9.79 0.31 12.82
CA GLU A 78 -9.70 -1.13 13.03
C GLU A 78 -8.33 -1.62 13.50
N VAL A 79 -7.28 -0.78 13.42
CA VAL A 79 -5.92 -1.16 13.77
C VAL A 79 -5.62 -0.79 15.21
N PRO A 80 -5.25 -1.76 16.07
CA PRO A 80 -4.92 -1.45 17.45
C PRO A 80 -3.61 -0.66 17.54
N PHE A 81 -3.58 0.33 18.43
CA PHE A 81 -2.37 1.09 18.76
C PHE A 81 -1.45 0.36 19.75
N SER A 82 -1.84 -0.84 20.22
CA SER A 82 -1.03 -1.62 21.15
C SER A 82 0.25 -2.12 20.46
N GLY A 83 1.37 -2.00 21.16
CA GLY A 83 2.67 -2.45 20.65
C GLY A 83 3.33 -1.51 19.64
N LEU A 84 2.82 -0.28 19.47
CA LEU A 84 3.50 0.76 18.71
C LEU A 84 4.69 1.31 19.49
N SER A 85 5.81 1.48 18.78
CA SER A 85 7.02 2.08 19.33
C SER A 85 6.85 3.60 19.49
N VAL A 86 7.58 4.19 20.45
CA VAL A 86 7.57 5.66 20.65
C VAL A 86 8.18 6.38 19.44
N GLU A 87 9.25 5.81 18.89
CA GLU A 87 9.84 6.25 17.63
C GLU A 87 9.36 5.34 16.49
N PRO A 88 9.08 5.88 15.30
CA PRO A 88 8.51 5.12 14.19
C PRO A 88 9.45 3.98 13.76
N SER A 89 9.04 2.76 14.04
CA SER A 89 9.76 1.53 13.71
C SER A 89 9.25 0.91 12.42
N PHE A 90 10.08 0.13 11.73
CA PHE A 90 9.64 -0.69 10.60
C PHE A 90 8.62 -1.77 11.02
N LYS A 91 8.57 -2.12 12.31
CA LYS A 91 7.67 -3.15 12.86
C LYS A 91 6.28 -2.61 13.19
N ASP A 92 6.15 -1.30 13.32
CA ASP A 92 4.91 -0.66 13.72
C ASP A 92 3.86 -0.84 12.62
N LYS A 93 2.63 -1.17 13.01
CA LYS A 93 1.50 -1.29 12.07
C LYS A 93 0.89 0.08 11.81
N THR A 94 1.67 0.98 11.22
CA THR A 94 1.26 2.39 11.01
C THR A 94 1.24 2.78 9.54
N CYS A 95 0.54 3.87 9.23
CA CYS A 95 0.49 4.43 7.89
C CYS A 95 0.98 5.88 7.93
N ASN A 96 2.30 6.09 7.96
CA ASN A 96 2.88 7.41 8.22
C ASN A 96 3.14 8.19 6.93
N ILE A 97 2.99 9.51 7.01
CA ILE A 97 3.19 10.46 5.92
C ILE A 97 4.40 11.31 6.26
N TYR A 98 5.41 11.27 5.40
CA TYR A 98 6.65 11.99 5.54
C TYR A 98 6.83 13.01 4.42
N SER A 99 7.48 14.13 4.71
CA SER A 99 8.07 15.00 3.69
C SER A 99 9.51 14.59 3.46
N LEU A 100 9.87 14.44 2.19
CA LEU A 100 11.24 14.21 1.77
C LEU A 100 11.85 15.56 1.37
N ASN A 101 12.94 15.95 2.03
CA ASN A 101 13.68 17.15 1.67
C ASN A 101 14.50 16.86 0.41
N ASN A 102 13.88 17.07 -0.75
CA ASN A 102 14.48 16.81 -2.05
C ASN A 102 14.62 18.10 -2.87
N GLY A 103 15.43 19.04 -2.38
CA GLY A 103 15.63 20.35 -3.01
C GLY A 103 14.32 21.16 -3.13
N ASP A 104 14.13 21.82 -4.27
CA ASP A 104 13.00 22.73 -4.51
C ASP A 104 11.64 22.03 -4.74
N LYS A 105 11.63 20.70 -4.93
CA LYS A 105 10.41 19.95 -5.27
C LYS A 105 9.81 19.30 -4.04
N SER A 106 8.60 19.72 -3.67
CA SER A 106 7.82 19.10 -2.60
C SER A 106 7.49 17.63 -2.95
N THR A 107 8.10 16.71 -2.22
CA THR A 107 7.86 15.26 -2.35
C THR A 107 7.32 14.73 -1.04
N LEU A 108 6.14 14.09 -1.08
CA LEU A 108 5.58 13.40 0.06
C LEU A 108 5.72 11.90 -0.11
N LEU A 109 5.98 11.20 0.98
CA LEU A 109 6.08 9.77 1.09
C LEU A 109 4.99 9.27 2.04
N VAL A 110 4.21 8.29 1.62
CA VAL A 110 3.26 7.56 2.46
C VAL A 110 3.78 6.15 2.63
N SER A 111 4.18 5.80 3.84
CA SER A 111 4.61 4.45 4.20
C SER A 111 3.46 3.70 4.84
N VAL A 112 2.87 2.77 4.11
CA VAL A 112 1.73 1.95 4.55
C VAL A 112 2.26 0.62 5.08
N GLN A 113 2.65 0.59 6.37
CA GLN A 113 3.21 -0.62 6.98
C GLN A 113 2.12 -1.62 7.40
N HIS A 114 0.90 -1.12 7.64
CA HIS A 114 -0.28 -1.95 7.86
C HIS A 114 -1.03 -2.16 6.54
N GLY A 115 -1.23 -3.42 6.15
CA GLY A 115 -2.00 -3.74 4.95
C GLY A 115 -3.44 -3.25 5.06
N VAL A 116 -3.88 -2.45 4.09
CA VAL A 116 -5.28 -2.01 4.00
C VAL A 116 -6.10 -3.09 3.33
N SER A 117 -7.19 -3.53 3.96
CA SER A 117 -8.07 -4.54 3.35
C SER A 117 -8.67 -4.04 2.03
N ALA A 118 -9.01 -4.97 1.14
CA ALA A 118 -9.60 -4.64 -0.16
C ALA A 118 -10.89 -3.80 0.00
N GLU A 119 -11.70 -4.11 1.01
CA GLU A 119 -12.95 -3.41 1.35
C GLU A 119 -12.74 -1.94 1.74
N ARG A 120 -11.61 -1.64 2.39
CA ARG A 120 -11.26 -0.28 2.86
C ARG A 120 -10.44 0.49 1.83
N SER A 121 -9.81 -0.19 0.87
CA SER A 121 -8.88 0.37 -0.10
C SER A 121 -9.43 1.56 -0.87
N HIS A 122 -10.71 1.51 -1.28
CA HIS A 122 -11.36 2.62 -1.99
C HIS A 122 -11.49 3.88 -1.12
N LEU A 123 -11.88 3.73 0.15
CA LEU A 123 -12.04 4.85 1.08
C LEU A 123 -10.69 5.49 1.39
N VAL A 124 -9.67 4.66 1.64
CA VAL A 124 -8.31 5.13 1.88
C VAL A 124 -7.74 5.86 0.66
N ALA A 125 -7.91 5.30 -0.54
CA ALA A 125 -7.46 5.96 -1.78
C ALA A 125 -8.16 7.31 -1.99
N ARG A 126 -9.46 7.42 -1.66
CA ARG A 126 -10.22 8.67 -1.73
C ARG A 126 -9.72 9.72 -0.74
N LEU A 127 -9.33 9.28 0.45
CA LEU A 127 -8.82 10.13 1.52
C LEU A 127 -7.41 10.64 1.21
N LEU A 128 -6.53 9.75 0.73
CA LEU A 128 -5.15 10.09 0.33
C LEU A 128 -5.09 10.93 -0.95
N ILE A 129 -6.05 10.78 -1.88
CA ILE A 129 -6.02 11.46 -3.18
C ILE A 129 -7.34 12.19 -3.46
N GLY A 130 -7.22 13.52 -3.49
CA GLY A 130 -8.30 14.43 -3.89
C GLY A 130 -9.13 15.00 -2.74
N GLY A 131 -8.65 14.84 -1.50
CA GLY A 131 -9.12 15.56 -0.31
C GLY A 131 -8.03 16.50 0.18
N ASP A 132 -7.41 16.15 1.31
CA ASP A 132 -6.35 16.95 1.96
C ASP A 132 -5.02 16.94 1.21
N ILE A 133 -4.79 15.94 0.35
CA ILE A 133 -3.57 15.81 -0.47
C ILE A 133 -3.98 15.73 -1.95
N VAL A 134 -3.38 16.62 -2.74
CA VAL A 134 -3.62 16.75 -4.19
C VAL A 134 -2.27 16.75 -4.90
N PRO A 135 -1.74 15.57 -5.24
CA PRO A 135 -0.44 15.48 -5.90
C PRO A 135 -0.53 15.75 -7.40
N ASP A 136 0.52 16.34 -7.98
CA ASP A 136 0.65 16.48 -9.43
C ASP A 136 0.94 15.13 -10.11
N ARG A 137 1.73 14.29 -9.43
CA ARG A 137 2.12 12.95 -9.88
C ARG A 137 2.19 11.96 -8.71
N LEU A 138 1.79 10.71 -8.94
CA LEU A 138 1.78 9.62 -7.97
C LEU A 138 2.69 8.47 -8.42
N LEU A 139 3.52 7.97 -7.51
CA LEU A 139 4.24 6.70 -7.64
C LEU A 139 3.76 5.73 -6.57
N ILE A 140 3.33 4.54 -6.97
CA ILE A 140 2.94 3.46 -6.06
C ILE A 140 3.96 2.34 -6.19
N LEU A 141 4.47 1.85 -5.07
CA LEU A 141 5.43 0.74 -5.02
C LEU A 141 4.79 -0.42 -4.28
N ASP A 142 4.50 -1.49 -5.00
CA ASP A 142 3.82 -2.67 -4.48
C ASP A 142 4.54 -3.96 -4.93
N SER A 143 4.12 -5.10 -4.40
CA SER A 143 4.64 -6.42 -4.75
C SER A 143 3.64 -7.21 -5.57
N ILE A 144 4.13 -8.08 -6.45
CA ILE A 144 3.27 -9.00 -7.19
C ILE A 144 2.81 -10.11 -6.23
N GLN A 145 1.49 -10.30 -6.14
CA GLN A 145 0.93 -11.50 -5.52
C GLN A 145 0.93 -12.63 -6.54
N SER A 146 1.59 -13.75 -6.22
CA SER A 146 1.72 -14.89 -7.14
C SER A 146 0.38 -15.42 -7.65
N GLN A 147 -0.65 -15.42 -6.79
CA GLN A 147 -2.02 -15.83 -7.11
C GLN A 147 -2.69 -14.98 -8.20
N ASN A 148 -2.29 -13.72 -8.36
CA ASN A 148 -2.88 -12.77 -9.29
C ASN A 148 -2.05 -12.59 -10.57
N PHE A 149 -0.90 -13.26 -10.67
CA PHE A 149 0.00 -13.17 -11.83
C PHE A 149 -0.20 -14.35 -12.79
N ARG A 150 -0.48 -14.02 -14.05
CA ARG A 150 -0.64 -15.00 -15.10
C ARG A 150 0.69 -15.21 -15.83
N GLY A 151 1.46 -16.18 -15.36
CA GLY A 151 2.74 -16.55 -15.95
C GLY A 151 3.57 -17.39 -15.00
N LYS A 152 4.86 -17.54 -15.32
CA LYS A 152 5.83 -18.18 -14.42
C LYS A 152 6.58 -17.09 -13.66
N LEU A 153 6.52 -17.16 -12.33
CA LEU A 153 7.33 -16.34 -11.44
C LEU A 153 8.24 -17.25 -10.65
N SER A 154 9.51 -17.32 -11.06
CA SER A 154 10.52 -18.02 -10.25
C SER A 154 10.86 -17.16 -9.03
N PRO A 155 10.94 -17.73 -7.81
CA PRO A 155 11.38 -16.98 -6.62
C PRO A 155 12.85 -16.54 -6.73
N ASP A 156 13.66 -17.21 -7.57
CA ASP A 156 15.07 -16.89 -7.76
C ASP A 156 15.30 -15.73 -8.73
N GLU A 157 14.27 -15.36 -9.50
CA GLU A 157 14.34 -14.32 -10.51
C GLU A 157 13.71 -13.02 -10.01
N THR A 158 14.37 -11.90 -10.28
CA THR A 158 13.90 -10.58 -9.88
C THR A 158 13.25 -9.86 -11.03
N TYR A 159 11.99 -9.46 -10.84
CA TYR A 159 11.23 -8.72 -11.84
C TYR A 159 10.69 -7.42 -11.25
N ALA A 160 10.60 -6.40 -12.09
CA ALA A 160 9.79 -5.23 -11.84
C ALA A 160 9.02 -4.88 -13.11
N PHE A 161 7.74 -4.58 -12.94
CA PHE A 161 6.86 -4.15 -14.02
C PHE A 161 6.16 -2.86 -13.64
N LYS A 162 5.63 -2.18 -14.64
CA LYS A 162 4.87 -0.94 -14.44
C LYS A 162 3.46 -0.97 -15.02
N LEU A 163 2.57 -0.21 -14.39
CA LEU A 163 1.28 0.24 -14.91
C LEU A 163 1.19 1.75 -14.80
N GLU A 164 0.59 2.40 -15.78
CA GLU A 164 0.53 3.86 -15.88
C GLU A 164 -0.87 4.31 -16.26
N THR A 165 -1.31 5.44 -15.68
CA THR A 165 -2.55 6.11 -16.08
C THR A 165 -2.42 6.72 -17.48
N LEU A 166 -3.56 6.97 -18.13
CA LEU A 166 -3.57 7.62 -19.44
C LEU A 166 -2.94 9.02 -19.40
N ALA A 167 -3.08 9.75 -18.29
CA ALA A 167 -2.47 11.07 -18.11
C ALA A 167 -0.93 10.99 -18.11
N GLU A 168 -0.37 9.96 -17.46
CA GLU A 168 1.08 9.72 -17.46
C GLU A 168 1.58 9.33 -18.86
N ARG A 169 0.82 8.48 -19.58
CA ARG A 169 1.14 8.09 -20.97
C ARG A 169 0.99 9.26 -21.95
N LYS A 170 -0.07 10.08 -21.86
CA LYS A 170 -0.32 11.21 -22.77
C LYS A 170 0.70 12.35 -22.62
N GLY A 171 1.37 12.43 -21.47
CA GLY A 171 2.53 13.32 -21.30
C GLY A 171 3.64 13.10 -22.33
N LEU A 172 3.63 12.00 -23.08
CA LEU A 172 4.56 11.67 -24.17
C LEU A 172 4.34 12.48 -25.47
N GLY A 173 3.21 13.18 -25.62
CA GLY A 173 2.73 13.67 -26.92
C GLY A 173 3.10 15.09 -27.36
N GLY A 174 3.93 15.83 -26.61
CA GLY A 174 4.28 17.21 -26.97
C GLY A 174 5.76 17.50 -26.74
N SER A 175 6.52 17.66 -27.83
CA SER A 175 7.84 18.29 -27.87
C SER A 175 8.89 17.76 -26.87
N ASN A 176 9.78 16.88 -27.36
CA ASN A 176 11.10 16.54 -26.80
C ASN A 176 11.15 16.19 -25.29
N VAL A 177 10.95 14.91 -24.99
CA VAL A 177 11.35 14.18 -23.77
C VAL A 177 10.61 14.56 -22.47
N ALA A 178 9.28 14.55 -22.49
CA ALA A 178 8.50 14.43 -21.25
C ALA A 178 8.39 12.94 -20.86
N SER A 179 9.38 12.48 -20.10
CA SER A 179 9.55 11.07 -19.78
C SER A 179 8.58 10.51 -18.75
N SER A 180 8.07 9.30 -19.03
CA SER A 180 7.53 8.37 -18.01
C SER A 180 8.42 8.36 -16.77
N LEU A 181 7.79 8.39 -15.59
CA LEU A 181 8.49 8.40 -14.30
C LEU A 181 9.44 7.20 -14.13
N LEU A 182 9.10 6.03 -14.68
CA LEU A 182 9.94 4.83 -14.60
C LEU A 182 10.33 4.36 -16.01
N LYS A 183 11.51 4.82 -16.45
CA LYS A 183 12.13 4.43 -17.72
C LYS A 183 12.75 3.04 -17.62
N GLY A 184 12.64 2.28 -18.71
CA GLY A 184 13.30 0.98 -18.84
C GLY A 184 12.65 -0.17 -18.08
N LEU A 185 11.42 0.02 -17.56
CA LEU A 185 10.60 -1.05 -17.03
C LEU A 185 9.58 -1.50 -18.06
N ASP A 186 9.35 -2.80 -18.12
CA ASP A 186 8.32 -3.40 -18.95
C ASP A 186 6.93 -3.19 -18.35
N TYR A 187 5.92 -3.14 -19.21
CA TYR A 187 4.54 -3.06 -18.74
C TYR A 187 4.12 -4.38 -18.09
N PHE A 188 3.29 -4.28 -17.06
CA PHE A 188 2.73 -5.45 -16.38
C PHE A 188 1.97 -6.34 -17.37
N PRO A 189 2.24 -7.65 -17.38
CA PRO A 189 1.76 -8.54 -18.44
C PRO A 189 0.24 -8.64 -18.46
N SER A 190 -0.31 -8.70 -19.67
CA SER A 190 -1.75 -8.84 -19.88
C SER A 190 -2.28 -10.14 -19.29
N GLY A 191 -3.49 -10.09 -18.74
CA GLY A 191 -4.12 -11.23 -18.08
C GLY A 191 -3.69 -11.46 -16.63
N SER A 192 -2.73 -10.67 -16.12
CA SER A 192 -2.45 -10.56 -14.69
C SER A 192 -3.30 -9.45 -14.07
N MET A 193 -3.56 -9.56 -12.76
CA MET A 193 -4.39 -8.60 -12.02
C MET A 193 -3.61 -7.98 -10.87
N ILE A 194 -4.03 -6.77 -10.50
CA ILE A 194 -3.59 -6.10 -9.28
C ILE A 194 -4.86 -5.66 -8.56
N ASP A 195 -4.91 -5.92 -7.25
CA ASP A 195 -6.03 -5.63 -6.38
C ASP A 195 -5.59 -4.72 -5.21
N GLY A 196 -6.48 -4.57 -4.22
CA GLY A 196 -6.20 -3.83 -3.00
C GLY A 196 -5.94 -2.33 -3.19
N LEU A 197 -5.10 -1.78 -2.31
CA LEU A 197 -4.87 -0.34 -2.22
C LEU A 197 -4.12 0.22 -3.44
N ALA A 198 -3.16 -0.52 -4.00
CA ALA A 198 -2.44 -0.10 -5.20
C ALA A 198 -3.38 0.13 -6.38
N ALA A 199 -4.26 -0.84 -6.63
CA ALA A 199 -5.27 -0.75 -7.69
C ALA A 199 -6.25 0.41 -7.44
N ALA A 200 -6.70 0.58 -6.19
CA ALA A 200 -7.62 1.65 -5.82
C ALA A 200 -6.99 3.05 -6.01
N LEU A 201 -5.73 3.24 -5.63
CA LEU A 201 -4.98 4.49 -5.82
C LEU A 201 -4.78 4.82 -7.30
N LEU A 202 -4.34 3.84 -8.10
CA LEU A 202 -4.12 4.04 -9.53
C LEU A 202 -5.43 4.36 -10.26
N SER A 203 -6.51 3.65 -9.91
CA SER A 203 -7.86 3.92 -10.43
C SER A 203 -8.34 5.32 -10.05
N ARG A 204 -8.09 5.75 -8.81
CA ARG A 204 -8.43 7.10 -8.35
C ARG A 204 -7.67 8.17 -9.13
N CYS A 205 -6.38 7.96 -9.41
CA CYS A 205 -5.59 8.84 -10.28
C CYS A 205 -6.18 8.93 -11.69
N GLN A 206 -6.55 7.78 -12.28
CA GLN A 206 -7.16 7.74 -13.60
C GLN A 206 -8.47 8.56 -13.65
N LEU A 207 -9.35 8.41 -12.65
CA LEU A 207 -10.60 9.16 -12.55
C LEU A 207 -10.40 10.66 -12.33
N LYS A 208 -9.33 11.05 -11.64
CA LYS A 208 -8.98 12.46 -11.35
C LYS A 208 -8.05 13.09 -12.38
N ASN A 209 -7.72 12.37 -13.46
CA ASN A 209 -6.74 12.79 -14.46
C ASN A 209 -5.36 13.17 -13.86
N ILE A 210 -4.96 12.47 -12.79
CA ILE A 210 -3.65 12.62 -12.15
C ILE A 210 -2.68 11.64 -12.82
N LYS A 211 -1.44 12.12 -13.02
CA LYS A 211 -0.33 11.32 -13.53
C LYS A 211 0.04 10.25 -12.49
N GLY A 212 -0.24 8.98 -12.78
CA GLY A 212 -0.02 7.88 -11.83
C GLY A 212 0.81 6.77 -12.46
N THR A 213 1.81 6.29 -11.73
CA THR A 213 2.61 5.11 -12.07
C THR A 213 2.60 4.14 -10.91
N LEU A 214 2.29 2.87 -11.18
CA LEU A 214 2.39 1.76 -10.24
C LEU A 214 3.56 0.88 -10.69
N CYS A 215 4.50 0.63 -9.79
CA CYS A 215 5.60 -0.30 -9.97
C CYS A 215 5.35 -1.51 -9.06
N VAL A 216 5.31 -2.69 -9.66
CA VAL A 216 5.18 -3.95 -8.93
C VAL A 216 6.45 -4.77 -9.06
N SER A 217 6.92 -5.30 -7.95
CA SER A 217 8.16 -6.10 -7.88
C SER A 217 7.92 -7.54 -7.46
N TRP A 218 8.81 -8.43 -7.90
CA TRP A 218 8.84 -9.83 -7.49
C TRP A 218 10.29 -10.31 -7.31
N PRO A 219 10.57 -11.21 -6.35
CA PRO A 219 9.66 -11.71 -5.31
C PRO A 219 9.35 -10.68 -4.21
N GLU A 220 8.34 -10.96 -3.39
CA GLU A 220 7.92 -10.03 -2.33
C GLU A 220 9.02 -9.79 -1.28
N PHE A 221 9.84 -10.82 -1.00
CA PHE A 221 10.87 -10.80 0.02
C PHE A 221 12.22 -11.20 -0.55
N SER A 222 12.95 -10.24 -1.13
CA SER A 222 14.32 -10.48 -1.54
C SER A 222 15.19 -9.22 -1.53
N SER A 223 16.44 -9.39 -1.11
CA SER A 223 17.44 -8.31 -1.09
C SER A 223 17.80 -7.81 -2.48
N SER A 224 17.74 -8.68 -3.50
CA SER A 224 17.95 -8.29 -4.89
C SER A 224 16.83 -7.37 -5.41
N VAL A 225 15.60 -7.56 -4.93
CA VAL A 225 14.47 -6.65 -5.22
C VAL A 225 14.65 -5.29 -4.55
N VAL A 226 15.18 -5.26 -3.32
CA VAL A 226 15.56 -4.02 -2.66
C VAL A 226 16.59 -3.24 -3.50
N ALA A 227 17.62 -3.92 -4.01
CA ALA A 227 18.63 -3.31 -4.86
C ALA A 227 18.04 -2.81 -6.19
N LEU A 228 17.15 -3.58 -6.82
CA LEU A 228 16.44 -3.22 -8.04
C LEU A 228 15.61 -1.94 -7.86
N ILE A 229 14.69 -1.92 -6.88
CA ILE A 229 13.83 -0.76 -6.60
C ILE A 229 14.66 0.46 -6.25
N ARG A 230 15.71 0.28 -5.45
CA ARG A 230 16.64 1.35 -5.11
C ARG A 230 17.29 1.96 -6.36
N SER A 231 17.80 1.12 -7.27
CA SER A 231 18.40 1.61 -8.51
C SER A 231 17.42 2.39 -9.39
N LEU A 232 16.15 1.96 -9.42
CA LEU A 232 15.07 2.63 -10.16
C LEU A 232 14.72 3.99 -9.54
N LEU A 233 14.62 4.05 -8.20
CA LEU A 233 14.37 5.28 -7.47
C LEU A 233 15.51 6.28 -7.67
N GLN A 234 16.77 5.84 -7.51
CA GLN A 234 17.94 6.69 -7.66
C GLN A 234 18.09 7.21 -9.10
N ARG A 235 17.82 6.37 -10.10
CA ARG A 235 17.98 6.77 -11.50
C ARG A 235 16.89 7.71 -11.99
N ASN A 236 15.64 7.48 -11.59
CA ASN A 236 14.50 8.09 -12.26
C ASN A 236 13.66 9.03 -11.39
N VAL A 237 13.64 8.83 -10.06
CA VAL A 237 12.65 9.49 -9.18
C VAL A 237 13.34 10.47 -8.21
N LEU A 238 14.37 10.02 -7.52
CA LEU A 238 15.06 10.72 -6.44
C LEU A 238 16.59 10.74 -6.67
N PRO A 239 17.09 11.34 -7.77
CA PRO A 239 18.52 11.30 -8.11
C PRO A 239 19.43 12.05 -7.12
N SER A 240 18.88 13.03 -6.40
CA SER A 240 19.58 13.87 -5.44
C SER A 240 19.62 13.29 -4.02
N LEU A 241 18.86 12.22 -3.73
CA LEU A 241 18.87 11.58 -2.42
C LEU A 241 19.88 10.44 -2.41
N ASP A 242 20.75 10.44 -1.40
CA ASP A 242 21.64 9.30 -1.16
C ASP A 242 20.82 8.14 -0.61
N LEU A 243 20.68 7.09 -1.43
CA LEU A 243 20.04 5.84 -1.03
C LEU A 243 21.07 4.82 -0.50
N SER A 244 22.31 5.22 -0.19
CA SER A 244 23.36 4.33 0.29
C SER A 244 22.98 3.58 1.57
N PHE A 245 22.87 2.25 1.45
CA PHE A 245 22.76 1.32 2.57
C PHE A 245 24.09 0.62 2.80
N ALA A 246 24.48 0.49 4.06
CA ALA A 246 25.55 -0.43 4.44
C ALA A 246 25.13 -1.87 4.09
N ARG A 247 26.07 -2.68 3.62
CA ARG A 247 25.84 -4.09 3.24
C ARG A 247 25.21 -4.91 4.38
N GLU A 248 25.55 -4.59 5.62
CA GLU A 248 24.99 -5.20 6.83
C GLU A 248 23.46 -5.02 6.96
N MET A 249 22.92 -3.93 6.44
CA MET A 249 21.48 -3.67 6.47
C MET A 249 20.71 -4.61 5.53
N GLN A 250 21.28 -4.93 4.35
CA GLN A 250 20.64 -5.87 3.40
C GLN A 250 20.51 -7.29 3.98
N ASP A 251 21.50 -7.74 4.76
CA ASP A 251 21.44 -9.03 5.45
C ASP A 251 20.41 -9.03 6.59
N GLN A 252 20.20 -7.89 7.26
CA GLN A 252 19.13 -7.73 8.25
C GLN A 252 17.73 -7.83 7.61
N TYR A 253 17.54 -7.29 6.40
CA TYR A 253 16.27 -7.41 5.69
C TYR A 253 15.91 -8.87 5.38
N ALA A 254 16.87 -9.64 4.87
CA ALA A 254 16.67 -11.06 4.56
C ALA A 254 16.33 -11.87 5.82
N ARG A 255 17.06 -11.64 6.92
CA ARG A 255 16.80 -12.29 8.23
C ARG A 255 15.44 -11.90 8.83
N PHE A 256 15.05 -10.64 8.70
CA PHE A 256 13.81 -10.14 9.29
C PHE A 256 12.56 -10.74 8.61
N ASN A 257 12.56 -10.83 7.28
CA ASN A 257 11.41 -11.40 6.56
C ASN A 257 11.31 -12.92 6.75
N LEU A 258 12.43 -13.62 6.92
CA LEU A 258 12.42 -15.05 7.24
C LEU A 258 11.68 -15.34 8.56
N ILE A 259 11.83 -14.47 9.56
CA ILE A 259 11.18 -14.61 10.87
C ILE A 259 9.69 -14.26 10.79
N LYS A 260 9.32 -13.24 10.01
CA LYS A 260 7.93 -12.77 9.91
C LYS A 260 7.02 -13.70 9.11
N HIS A 261 7.58 -14.46 8.17
CA HIS A 261 6.85 -15.35 7.26
C HIS A 261 7.15 -16.83 7.48
N GLN A 262 7.72 -17.18 8.64
CA GLN A 262 7.66 -18.56 9.11
C GLN A 262 6.17 -18.88 9.31
N PRO A 263 5.59 -19.81 8.53
CA PRO A 263 4.18 -20.12 8.68
C PRO A 263 3.98 -20.63 10.11
N TYR A 264 3.09 -20.00 10.85
CA TYR A 264 2.47 -20.60 12.03
C TYR A 264 1.55 -21.75 11.56
N ASP A 265 2.13 -22.76 10.92
CA ASP A 265 1.50 -24.05 10.63
C ASP A 265 1.93 -25.03 11.71
N THR A 266 1.48 -24.83 12.96
CA THR A 266 1.61 -25.87 13.99
C THR A 266 0.62 -25.80 15.16
N GLU A 267 -0.54 -25.15 15.04
CA GLU A 267 -1.54 -25.17 16.14
C GLU A 267 -3.00 -25.36 15.66
N MET A 268 -3.24 -26.20 14.66
CA MET A 268 -4.60 -26.69 14.33
C MET A 268 -4.63 -28.21 14.09
N TYR A 269 -3.97 -28.97 14.97
CA TYR A 269 -4.25 -30.39 15.20
C TYR A 269 -4.09 -30.70 16.68
N THR A 270 -5.15 -30.46 17.44
CA THR A 270 -5.51 -31.19 18.67
C THR A 270 -7.02 -31.24 18.76
#